data_AF-A0A9E5Q1M6-F1
#
_entry.id   AF-A0A9E5Q1M6-F1
#
_cell.length_a   1.000
_cell.length_b   1.000
_cell.length_c   1.000
_cell.angle_alpha   90.00
_cell.angle_beta   90.00
_cell.angle_gamma   90.00
#
_symmetry.space_group_name_H-M   'P 1'
#
loop_
_entity.id
_entity.type
_entity.pdbx_description
1 polymer ?
#
loop_
_entity_poly.entity_id
_entity_poly.type
_entity_poly.pdbx_seq_one_letter_code
_entity_poly.pdbx_strand_id
1 'polypeptide(L)' 'NRANVEYSVENILENIGEDPSREGLVKTPHRVAKMYQELTAGYHTDP' A
#
# COMPACT_ATOMS: atom_id res chain seq x y z
N ASN A 1 10.11 6.14 -1.35
CA ASN A 1 8.68 6.26 -0.96
C ASN A 1 7.86 4.99 -1.05
N ARG A 2 7.95 4.14 -2.10
CA ARG A 2 7.14 2.90 -2.17
C ARG A 2 7.25 2.00 -0.93
N ALA A 3 8.47 1.74 -0.46
CA ALA A 3 8.70 0.97 0.77
C ALA A 3 8.02 1.58 2.02
N ASN A 4 7.96 2.92 2.11
CA ASN A 4 7.28 3.60 3.22
C ASN A 4 5.76 3.44 3.14
N VAL A 5 5.19 3.43 1.93
CA VAL A 5 3.75 3.17 1.73
C VAL A 5 3.42 1.73 2.08
N GLU A 6 4.23 0.77 1.65
CA GLU A 6 4.06 -0.65 2.00
C GLU A 6 4.10 -0.83 3.53
N TYR A 7 5.11 -0.29 4.20
CA TYR A 7 5.21 -0.32 5.67
C TYR A 7 4.01 0.35 6.36
N SER A 8 3.52 1.48 5.82
CA SER A 8 2.34 2.16 6.37
C SER A 8 1.08 1.31 6.23
N VAL A 9 0.93 0.59 5.11
CA VAL A 9 -0.21 -0.31 4.88
C VAL A 9 -0.15 -1.53 5.79
N GLU A 10 1.04 -2.09 6.02
CA GLU A 10 1.25 -3.15 7.00
C GLU A 10 0.84 -2.69 8.41
N ASN A 11 1.32 -1.51 8.85
CA ASN A 11 0.89 -0.92 10.12
C ASN A 11 -0.64 -0.70 10.19
N ILE A 12 -1.28 -0.26 9.11
CA ILE A 12 -2.75 -0.09 9.09
C ILE A 12 -3.44 -1.44 9.32
N LEU A 13 -3.00 -2.51 8.65
CA LEU A 13 -3.56 -3.86 8.82
C LEU A 13 -3.47 -4.32 10.28
N GLU A 14 -2.30 -4.16 10.91
CA GLU A 14 -2.12 -4.50 12.32
C GLU A 14 -3.04 -3.67 13.24
N ASN A 15 -3.15 -2.36 12.99
CA ASN A 15 -3.95 -1.46 13.82
C ASN A 15 -5.46 -1.70 13.70
N ILE A 16 -5.93 -2.32 12.61
CA ILE A 16 -7.34 -2.73 12.46
C ILE A 16 -7.60 -4.17 12.93
N GLY A 17 -6.58 -4.85 13.48
CA GLY A 17 -6.68 -6.21 14.01
C GLY A 17 -6.55 -7.32 12.96
N GLU A 18 -6.05 -7.01 11.77
CA GLU A 18 -5.69 -8.02 10.77
C GLU A 18 -4.28 -8.56 11.02
N ASP A 19 -4.03 -9.78 10.52
CA ASP A 19 -2.70 -10.41 10.52
C ASP A 19 -2.06 -10.27 9.13
N PRO A 20 -1.04 -9.41 8.95
CA PRO A 20 -0.37 -9.19 7.67
C PRO A 20 0.31 -10.44 7.09
N SER A 21 0.62 -11.45 7.93
CA SER A 21 1.27 -12.69 7.51
C SER A 21 0.31 -13.71 6.88
N ARG A 22 -1.01 -13.48 6.97
CA ARG A 22 -2.02 -14.31 6.29
C ARG A 22 -1.79 -14.32 4.78
N GLU A 23 -1.90 -15.49 4.15
CA GLU A 23 -1.65 -15.68 2.72
C GLU A 23 -2.32 -14.61 1.81
N GLY A 24 -3.58 -14.26 2.10
CA GLY A 24 -4.32 -13.25 1.35
C GLY A 24 -3.80 -11.81 1.50
N LEU A 25 -3.10 -11.53 2.61
CA LEU A 25 -2.65 -10.19 3.02
C LEU A 25 -1.16 -9.94 2.79
N VAL A 26 -0.33 -10.99 2.68
CA VAL A 26 1.13 -10.85 2.45
C VAL A 26 1.46 -9.92 1.28
N LYS A 27 0.66 -9.95 0.20
CA LYS A 27 0.85 -9.08 -0.97
C LYS A 27 0.01 -7.80 -0.94
N THR A 28 -0.81 -7.57 0.08
CA THR A 28 -1.67 -6.38 0.19
C THR A 28 -0.86 -5.09 0.23
N PRO A 29 0.19 -4.92 1.08
CA PRO A 29 1.00 -3.71 1.09
C PRO A 29 1.49 -3.31 -0.30
N HIS A 30 2.03 -4.29 -1.04
CA HIS A 30 2.52 -4.09 -2.39
C HIS A 30 1.43 -3.64 -3.37
N ARG A 31 0.28 -4.33 -3.37
CA ARG A 31 -0.85 -4.00 -4.24
C ARG A 31 -1.38 -2.58 -3.98
N VAL A 32 -1.48 -2.19 -2.71
CA VAL A 32 -1.96 -0.86 -2.32
C VAL A 32 -0.96 0.22 -2.71
N ALA A 33 0.34 -0.01 -2.54
CA ALA A 33 1.36 0.93 -2.97
C ALA A 33 1.35 1.16 -4.50
N LYS A 34 1.14 0.09 -5.29
CA LYS A 34 0.98 0.19 -6.75
C LYS A 34 -0.30 0.93 -7.13
N MET A 35 -1.41 0.62 -6.48
CA MET A 35 -2.69 1.32 -6.69
C MET A 35 -2.54 2.83 -6.44
N TYR A 36 -1.90 3.24 -5.34
CA TYR A 36 -1.69 4.66 -5.09
C TYR A 36 -0.81 5.33 -6.15
N GLN A 37 0.25 4.67 -6.63
CA GLN A 37 1.05 5.20 -7.73
C GLN A 37 0.23 5.48 -8.99
N GLU A 38 -0.70 4.57 -9.33
CA GLU A 38 -1.58 4.73 -10.49
C GLU A 38 -2.60 5.85 -10.29
N LEU A 39 -3.28 5.87 -9.13
CA LEU A 39 -4.31 6.87 -8.82
C LEU A 39 -3.75 8.29 -8.71
N THR A 40 -2.52 8.45 -8.23
CA THR A 40 -1.89 9.77 -8.04
C THR A 40 -0.95 10.15 -9.18
N ALA A 41 -0.83 9.34 -10.24
CA ALA A 41 0.07 9.62 -11.37
C ALA A 41 -0.20 10.98 -12.01
N GLY A 42 -1.46 11.42 -12.03
CA GLY A 42 -1.87 12.71 -12.58
C GLY A 42 -1.28 13.94 -11.88
N TYR A 43 -0.81 13.83 -10.63
CA TYR A 43 -0.12 14.95 -9.96
C TYR A 43 1.30 15.20 -10.47
N HIS A 44 1.84 14.26 -11.24
CA HIS A 44 3.19 14.34 -11.81
C HIS A 44 3.19 14.60 -13.31
N THR A 45 2.01 14.79 -13.91
CA THR A 45 1.84 15.10 -15.33
C THR A 45 1.41 16.56 -15.46
N ASP A 46 2.17 17.34 -16.23
CA ASP A 46 1.75 18.68 -16.66
C ASP A 46 0.71 18.51 -17.79
N PRO A 47 -0.53 19.02 -17.63
CA PRO A 47 -1.65 18.76 -18.54
C PRO A 47 -1.51 19.37 -19.94
#